data_AF-A0AAW1KH44-F1
#
_entry.id   AF-A0AAW1KH44-F1
#
_cell.length_a   1.000
_cell.length_b   1.000
_cell.length_c   1.000
_cell.angle_alpha   90.00
_cell.angle_beta   90.00
_cell.angle_gamma   90.00
#
_symmetry.space_group_name_H-M   'P 1'
#
loop_
_entity.id
_entity.type
_entity.pdbx_description
1 polymer ?
#
loop_
_entity_poly.entity_id
_entity_poly.type
_entity_poly.pdbx_seq_one_letter_code
_entity_poly.pdbx_strand_id
1 'polypeptide(L)'
;MLGTQLAGDELETVISEIDEDGNGEVSFEEFAKLAAKFLVEEEEDTEAIQLELKGAFRLYDREGNGFITTDVLREILRELDDNLSDDDLDNMIDEIDADGSGTVDWEEFKAVMIG
;
A
#
# COMPACT_ATOMS: atom_id res chain seq x y z
N MET A 1 4.13 -4.25 -20.94
CA MET A 1 4.35 -5.72 -20.99
C MET A 1 3.87 -6.23 -19.64
N LEU A 2 2.72 -6.91 -19.60
CA LEU A 2 2.16 -7.47 -18.36
C LEU A 2 2.92 -8.76 -18.05
N GLY A 3 3.77 -8.70 -17.03
CA GLY A 3 4.57 -9.83 -16.55
C GLY A 3 4.24 -10.11 -15.09
N THR A 4 3.05 -10.65 -14.83
CA THR A 4 2.70 -11.20 -13.52
C THR A 4 3.17 -12.66 -13.49
N GLN A 5 4.08 -12.99 -12.58
CA GLN A 5 4.49 -14.38 -12.33
C GLN A 5 3.49 -15.00 -11.35
N LEU A 6 2.34 -15.44 -11.85
CA LEU A 6 1.47 -16.32 -11.10
C LEU A 6 2.13 -17.71 -11.05
N ALA A 7 2.30 -18.26 -9.85
CA ALA A 7 2.86 -19.61 -9.71
C ALA A 7 1.88 -20.63 -10.30
N GLY A 8 2.40 -21.71 -10.89
CA GLY A 8 1.57 -22.67 -11.65
C GLY A 8 0.43 -23.33 -10.86
N ASP A 9 0.54 -23.38 -9.53
CA ASP A 9 -0.49 -23.88 -8.60
C ASP A 9 -1.66 -22.90 -8.43
N GLU A 10 -1.37 -21.60 -8.41
CA GLU A 10 -2.37 -20.55 -8.27
C GLU A 10 -3.15 -20.36 -9.59
N LEU A 11 -2.46 -20.51 -10.72
CA LEU A 11 -3.07 -20.46 -12.05
C LEU A 11 -4.15 -21.54 -12.24
N GLU A 12 -3.94 -22.76 -11.74
CA GLU A 12 -4.89 -23.85 -11.92
C GLU A 12 -6.18 -23.60 -11.12
N THR A 13 -6.05 -23.05 -9.91
CA THR A 13 -7.19 -22.65 -9.08
C THR A 13 -7.98 -21.54 -9.77
N VAL A 14 -7.29 -20.49 -10.22
CA VAL A 14 -7.91 -19.32 -10.85
C VAL A 14 -8.59 -19.69 -12.18
N ILE A 15 -7.98 -20.55 -12.99
CA ILE A 15 -8.56 -21.04 -14.24
C ILE A 15 -9.82 -21.86 -13.93
N SER A 16 -9.78 -22.76 -12.94
CA SER A 16 -10.95 -23.60 -12.59
C SER A 16 -12.16 -22.82 -12.06
N GLU A 17 -11.95 -21.64 -11.47
CA GLU A 17 -13.04 -20.77 -11.01
C GLU A 17 -13.72 -20.00 -12.14
N ILE A 18 -13.04 -19.85 -13.27
CA ILE A 18 -13.42 -18.91 -14.34
C ILE A 18 -13.79 -19.64 -15.63
N ASP A 19 -13.24 -20.83 -15.83
CA ASP A 19 -13.59 -21.80 -16.89
C ASP A 19 -14.99 -22.37 -16.64
N GLU A 20 -16.02 -21.61 -17.02
CA GLU A 20 -17.42 -21.96 -16.81
C GLU A 20 -17.87 -23.12 -17.71
N ASP A 21 -17.20 -23.29 -18.86
CA ASP A 21 -17.50 -24.35 -19.80
C ASP A 21 -16.69 -25.64 -19.56
N GLY A 22 -15.70 -25.58 -18.65
CA GLY A 22 -14.91 -26.71 -18.17
C GLY A 22 -14.01 -27.29 -19.25
N ASN A 23 -13.63 -26.48 -20.25
CA ASN A 23 -12.84 -26.92 -21.39
C ASN A 23 -11.32 -26.92 -21.11
N GLY A 24 -10.88 -26.37 -19.97
CA GLY A 24 -9.49 -26.25 -19.55
C GLY A 24 -8.72 -25.09 -20.20
N GLU A 25 -9.41 -24.23 -20.94
CA GLU A 25 -8.90 -23.10 -21.71
C GLU A 25 -9.70 -21.82 -21.40
N VAL A 26 -9.02 -20.73 -21.08
CA VAL A 26 -9.70 -19.45 -20.81
C VAL A 26 -10.00 -18.75 -22.14
N SER A 27 -11.29 -18.62 -22.48
CA SER A 27 -11.76 -17.82 -23.61
C SER A 27 -11.55 -16.32 -23.38
N PHE A 28 -11.65 -15.50 -24.42
CA PHE A 28 -11.50 -14.03 -24.28
C PHE A 28 -12.53 -13.43 -23.32
N GLU A 29 -13.73 -13.99 -23.26
CA GLU A 29 -14.82 -13.51 -22.39
C GLU A 29 -14.56 -13.86 -20.92
N GLU A 30 -14.02 -15.04 -20.67
CA GLU A 30 -13.55 -15.50 -19.36
C GLU A 30 -12.29 -14.74 -18.91
N PHE A 31 -11.36 -14.47 -19.83
CA PHE A 31 -10.20 -13.62 -19.58
C PHE A 31 -10.62 -12.18 -19.26
N ALA A 32 -11.64 -11.64 -19.94
CA ALA A 32 -12.16 -10.32 -19.65
C ALA A 32 -12.80 -10.23 -18.26
N LYS A 33 -13.51 -11.29 -17.82
CA LYS A 33 -14.01 -11.41 -16.45
C LYS A 33 -12.88 -11.51 -15.43
N LEU A 34 -11.85 -12.30 -15.72
CA LEU A 34 -10.64 -12.41 -14.90
C LEU A 34 -9.94 -11.07 -14.78
N ALA A 35 -9.68 -10.40 -15.90
CA ALA A 35 -9.04 -9.10 -15.92
C ALA A 35 -9.88 -8.06 -15.18
N ALA A 36 -11.22 -8.07 -15.34
CA ALA A 36 -12.10 -7.19 -14.59
C ALA A 36 -12.06 -7.49 -13.08
N LYS A 37 -12.00 -8.76 -12.67
CA LYS A 37 -11.92 -9.16 -11.26
C LYS A 37 -10.58 -8.73 -10.65
N PHE A 38 -9.46 -9.02 -11.30
CA PHE A 38 -8.11 -8.65 -10.84
C PHE A 38 -7.86 -7.13 -10.87
N LEU A 39 -8.39 -6.40 -11.87
CA LEU A 39 -8.26 -4.95 -11.92
C LEU A 39 -9.11 -4.24 -10.85
N VAL A 40 -10.23 -4.85 -10.44
CA VAL A 40 -11.10 -4.29 -9.39
C VAL A 40 -10.61 -4.68 -7.99
N GLU A 41 -10.06 -5.89 -7.81
CA GLU A 41 -9.47 -6.30 -6.52
C GLU A 41 -8.26 -5.44 -6.13
N GLU A 42 -7.40 -5.03 -7.08
CA GLU A 42 -6.33 -4.06 -6.80
C GLU A 42 -6.86 -2.68 -6.38
N GLU A 43 -8.02 -2.24 -6.92
CA GLU A 43 -8.66 -0.98 -6.51
C GLU A 43 -9.33 -1.08 -5.12
N GLU A 44 -9.94 -2.21 -4.79
CA GLU A 44 -10.63 -2.44 -3.52
C GLU A 44 -9.63 -2.57 -2.34
N ASP A 45 -8.50 -3.24 -2.56
CA ASP A 45 -7.39 -3.26 -1.60
C ASP A 45 -6.81 -1.86 -1.41
N THR A 46 -6.74 -1.06 -2.48
CA THR A 46 -6.22 0.32 -2.39
C THR A 46 -7.13 1.23 -1.57
N GLU A 47 -8.45 1.12 -1.68
CA GLU A 47 -9.39 1.90 -0.85
C GLU A 47 -9.37 1.47 0.62
N ALA A 48 -9.32 0.16 0.89
CA ALA A 48 -9.24 -0.36 2.24
C ALA A 48 -7.93 0.05 2.94
N ILE A 49 -6.79 -0.10 2.25
CA ILE A 49 -5.48 0.35 2.73
C ILE A 49 -5.48 1.87 2.94
N GLN A 50 -6.03 2.66 2.01
CA GLN A 50 -6.16 4.10 2.20
C GLN A 50 -7.00 4.46 3.43
N LEU A 51 -8.07 3.72 3.72
CA LEU A 51 -8.92 3.97 4.88
C LEU A 51 -8.16 3.69 6.20
N GLU A 52 -7.42 2.58 6.26
CA GLU A 52 -6.58 2.24 7.41
C GLU A 52 -5.46 3.26 7.60
N LEU A 53 -4.76 3.63 6.53
CA LEU A 53 -3.71 4.65 6.56
C LEU A 53 -4.24 6.00 6.99
N LYS A 54 -5.44 6.38 6.57
CA LYS A 54 -6.09 7.63 7.00
C LYS A 54 -6.50 7.59 8.46
N GLY A 55 -6.88 6.42 8.96
CA GLY A 55 -7.11 6.17 10.38
C GLY A 55 -5.84 6.34 11.20
N ALA A 56 -4.74 5.73 10.75
CA ALA A 56 -3.42 5.86 11.37
C ALA A 56 -2.93 7.32 11.32
N PHE A 57 -3.05 7.99 10.18
CA PHE A 57 -2.66 9.39 10.02
C PHE A 57 -3.39 10.30 11.01
N ARG A 58 -4.70 10.10 11.21
CA ARG A 58 -5.48 10.84 12.23
C ARG A 58 -5.10 10.52 13.67
N LEU A 59 -4.61 9.30 13.93
CA LEU A 59 -4.12 8.93 15.26
C LEU A 59 -2.86 9.73 15.61
N TYR A 60 -2.04 10.01 14.60
CA TYR A 60 -0.76 10.71 14.73
C TYR A 60 -0.88 12.23 14.59
N ASP A 61 -1.79 12.73 13.74
CA ASP A 61 -2.18 14.14 13.66
C ASP A 61 -3.07 14.53 14.87
N ARG A 62 -2.44 14.60 16.05
CA ARG A 62 -3.12 14.89 17.32
C ARG A 62 -3.79 16.27 17.34
N GLU A 63 -3.30 17.20 16.54
CA GLU A 63 -3.80 18.57 16.47
C GLU A 63 -4.89 18.75 15.39
N GLY A 64 -5.01 17.80 14.45
CA GLY A 64 -6.01 17.82 13.39
C GLY A 64 -5.69 18.82 12.28
N ASN A 65 -4.40 19.09 12.08
CA ASN A 65 -3.90 20.12 11.17
C ASN A 65 -3.82 19.62 9.72
N GLY A 66 -3.93 18.30 9.52
CA GLY A 66 -3.75 17.64 8.22
C GLY A 66 -2.30 17.32 7.89
N PHE A 67 -1.39 17.40 8.86
CA PHE A 67 0.03 17.09 8.72
C PHE A 67 0.59 16.54 10.05
N ILE A 68 1.59 15.67 9.96
CA ILE A 68 2.30 15.12 11.12
C ILE A 68 3.63 15.86 11.23
N THR A 69 3.97 16.42 12.38
CA THR A 69 5.30 17.06 12.53
C THR A 69 6.40 16.00 12.55
N THR A 70 7.60 16.37 12.09
CA THR A 70 8.76 15.46 12.12
C THR A 70 9.09 14.96 13.53
N ASP A 71 8.83 15.77 14.56
CA ASP A 71 8.92 15.38 15.97
C ASP A 71 8.00 14.19 16.32
N VAL A 72 6.75 14.21 15.84
CA VAL A 72 5.78 13.14 16.08
C VAL A 72 6.17 11.90 15.28
N LEU A 73 6.61 12.08 14.02
CA LEU A 73 7.12 10.98 13.22
C LEU A 73 8.31 10.28 13.88
N ARG A 74 9.22 11.05 14.49
CA ARG A 74 10.34 10.54 15.27
C ARG A 74 9.88 9.69 16.47
N GLU A 75 8.85 10.14 17.20
CA GLU A 75 8.27 9.35 18.29
C GLU A 75 7.71 8.03 17.79
N ILE A 76 6.98 8.04 16.66
CA ILE A 76 6.38 6.84 16.06
C ILE A 76 7.44 5.83 15.64
N LEU A 77 8.46 6.29 14.91
CA LEU A 77 9.55 5.42 14.44
C LEU A 77 10.29 4.77 15.61
N ARG A 78 10.44 5.50 16.72
CA ARG A 78 11.06 4.98 17.94
C ARG A 78 10.17 3.99 18.68
N GLU A 79 8.86 4.21 18.70
CA GLU A 79 7.89 3.22 19.23
C GLU A 79 7.83 1.94 18.39
N LEU A 80 8.09 2.03 17.09
CA LEU A 80 8.15 0.88 16.18
C LEU A 80 9.46 0.09 16.34
N ASP A 81 10.60 0.78 16.47
CA ASP A 81 11.90 0.15 16.72
C ASP A 81 12.77 1.02 17.64
N ASP A 82 12.85 0.62 18.91
CA ASP A 82 13.66 1.28 19.94
C ASP A 82 15.18 1.22 19.68
N ASN A 83 15.63 0.41 18.71
CA ASN A 83 17.06 0.28 18.38
C ASN A 83 17.55 1.33 17.38
N LEU A 84 16.65 2.09 16.75
CA LEU A 84 17.03 3.16 15.83
C LEU A 84 17.78 4.27 16.58
N SER A 85 18.95 4.63 16.06
CA SER A 85 19.71 5.75 16.62
C SER A 85 19.08 7.09 16.20
N ASP A 86 19.43 8.17 16.90
CA ASP A 86 18.91 9.49 16.53
C ASP A 86 19.34 9.89 15.11
N ASP A 87 20.52 9.46 14.67
CA ASP A 87 21.02 9.66 13.30
C ASP A 87 20.22 8.84 12.27
N ASP A 88 19.83 7.60 12.60
CA ASP A 88 18.99 6.78 11.71
C ASP A 88 17.60 7.39 11.55
N LEU A 89 17.03 7.88 12.66
CA LEU A 89 15.75 8.58 12.68
C LEU A 89 15.81 9.87 11.83
N ASP A 90 16.88 10.66 11.95
CA ASP A 90 17.06 11.86 11.13
C ASP A 90 17.17 11.51 9.64
N ASN A 91 17.94 10.48 9.27
CA ASN A 91 18.05 10.05 7.88
C ASN A 91 16.69 9.59 7.33
N MET A 92 15.93 8.80 8.12
CA MET A 92 14.59 8.36 7.73
C MET A 92 13.64 9.55 7.58
N ILE A 93 13.68 10.51 8.49
CA ILE A 93 12.83 11.71 8.41
C ILE A 93 13.20 12.55 7.17
N ASP A 94 14.49 12.75 6.89
CA ASP A 94 14.96 13.48 5.71
C ASP A 94 14.59 12.77 4.39
N GLU A 95 14.49 11.44 4.39
CA GLU A 95 13.99 10.68 3.23
C GLU A 95 12.48 10.83 3.03
N ILE A 96 11.73 11.04 4.11
CA ILE A 96 10.26 11.14 4.12
C ILE A 96 9.81 12.57 3.82
N ASP A 97 10.39 13.57 4.50
CA ASP A 97 10.17 15.02 4.33
C ASP A 97 10.99 15.52 3.13
N ALA A 98 10.65 15.02 1.94
CA ALA A 98 11.40 15.31 0.72
C ALA A 98 11.32 16.79 0.31
N ASP A 99 10.27 17.50 0.74
CA ASP A 99 10.10 18.92 0.48
C ASP A 99 10.74 19.82 1.55
N GLY A 100 11.20 19.25 2.67
CA GLY A 100 11.88 19.92 3.78
C GLY A 100 10.95 20.89 4.52
N SER A 101 9.65 20.62 4.54
CA SER A 101 8.65 21.45 5.23
C SER A 101 8.73 21.33 6.75
N GLY A 102 9.42 20.32 7.28
CA GLY A 102 9.44 19.97 8.70
C GLY A 102 8.13 19.32 9.15
N THR A 103 7.31 18.90 8.19
CA THR A 103 6.03 18.23 8.40
C THR A 103 5.84 17.18 7.33
N VAL A 104 5.08 16.13 7.65
CA VAL A 104 4.74 15.06 6.71
C VAL A 104 3.27 15.16 6.38
N ASP A 105 2.97 15.43 5.12
CA ASP A 105 1.61 15.50 4.63
C ASP A 105 1.06 14.12 4.27
N TRP A 106 -0.21 14.08 3.84
CA TRP A 106 -0.88 12.84 3.48
C TRP A 106 -0.22 12.10 2.31
N GLU A 107 0.26 12.82 1.31
CA GLU A 107 0.90 12.23 0.14
C GLU A 107 2.26 11.63 0.49
N GLU A 108 3.03 12.33 1.32
CA GLU A 108 4.32 11.85 1.83
C GLU A 108 4.15 10.62 2.73
N PHE A 109 3.21 10.68 3.69
CA PHE A 109 2.91 9.54 4.58
C PHE A 109 2.49 8.28 3.79
N LYS A 110 1.67 8.48 2.76
CA LYS A 110 1.23 7.40 1.87
C LYS A 110 2.38 6.83 1.05
N ALA A 111 3.29 7.67 0.57
CA ALA A 111 4.47 7.22 -0.18
C ALA A 111 5.39 6.34 0.69
N VAL A 112 5.49 6.61 1.98
CA VAL A 112 6.27 5.78 2.92
C VAL A 112 5.61 4.43 3.19
N MET A 113 4.30 4.42 3.35
CA MET A 113 3.56 3.22 3.75
C MET A 113 3.25 2.27 2.60
N ILE A 114 3.22 2.77 1.36
CA ILE A 114 2.90 2.00 0.15
C ILE A 114 4.13 1.83 -0.78
N GLY A 115 5.23 2.52 -0.48
CA GLY A 115 6.48 2.54 -1.27
C GLY A 115 7.25 1.22 -1.26
#